data_AF-A0A523EV66-F1
#
_entry.id   AF-A0A523EV66-F1
#
_cell.length_a   1.000
_cell.length_b   1.000
_cell.length_c   1.000
_cell.angle_alpha   90.00
_cell.angle_beta   90.00
_cell.angle_gamma   90.00
#
_symmetry.space_group_name_H-M   'P 1'
#
loop_
_entity.id
_entity.type
_entity.pdbx_description
1 polymer ?
#
loop_
_entity_poly.entity_id
_entity_poly.type
_entity_poly.pdbx_seq_one_letter_code
_entity_poly.pdbx_strand_id
1 'polypeptide(L)' 'GSSYFVDPRGQYVGDVASDAEAELVVRDLDLDRIEEVRNQWAFYRDRRPETYGPLTEG' A
#
# COMPACT_ATOMS: atom_id res chain seq x y z
N GLY A 1 0.38 -17.44 -8.84
CA GLY A 1 -0.35 -16.15 -8.75
C GLY A 1 0.61 -15.04 -8.39
N SER A 2 0.36 -13.77 -8.68
CA SER A 2 1.34 -12.69 -8.51
C SER A 2 1.35 -12.06 -7.10
N SER A 3 1.51 -12.84 -6.03
CA SER A 3 1.59 -12.28 -4.66
C SER A 3 2.82 -11.36 -4.51
N TYR A 4 2.66 -10.22 -3.82
CA TYR A 4 3.73 -9.23 -3.66
C TYR A 4 3.61 -8.44 -2.35
N PHE A 5 4.67 -7.71 -2.03
CA PHE A 5 4.71 -6.66 -1.02
C PHE A 5 4.93 -5.30 -1.69
N VAL A 6 4.26 -4.26 -1.21
CA VAL A 6 4.47 -2.88 -1.66
C VAL A 6 4.72 -1.96 -0.47
N ASP A 7 5.57 -0.95 -0.67
CA ASP A 7 5.81 0.09 0.30
C ASP A 7 4.69 1.15 0.29
N PRO A 8 4.67 2.11 1.24
CA PRO A 8 3.65 3.16 1.28
C PRO A 8 3.66 4.14 0.09
N ARG A 9 4.68 4.08 -0.78
CA ARG A 9 4.74 4.84 -2.04
C ARG A 9 4.19 4.05 -3.22
N GLY A 10 3.77 2.80 -3.00
CA GLY A 10 3.27 1.90 -4.03
C GLY A 10 4.38 1.22 -4.83
N GLN A 11 5.62 1.19 -4.33
CA GLN A 11 6.75 0.53 -4.98
C GLN A 11 6.84 -0.93 -4.49
N TYR A 12 7.18 -1.87 -5.37
CA TYR A 12 7.39 -3.25 -4.96
C TYR A 12 8.59 -3.39 -4.02
N VAL A 13 8.43 -4.19 -2.97
CA VAL A 13 9.53 -4.58 -2.07
C VAL A 13 10.07 -5.92 -2.54
N GLY A 14 11.15 -5.86 -3.34
CA GLY A 14 11.73 -7.01 -4.01
C GLY A 14 10.83 -7.58 -5.12
N ASP A 15 11.13 -8.81 -5.55
CA ASP A 15 10.43 -9.45 -6.65
C ASP A 15 9.01 -9.91 -6.28
N VAL A 16 8.14 -10.00 -7.29
CA VAL A 16 6.78 -10.54 -7.21
C VAL A 16 6.83 -12.06 -7.35
N ALA A 17 5.97 -12.78 -6.62
CA ALA A 17 5.89 -14.24 -6.71
C ALA A 17 5.47 -14.72 -8.12
N SER A 18 5.91 -15.93 -8.47
CA SER A 18 5.57 -16.60 -9.71
C SER A 18 4.06 -16.73 -9.93
N ASP A 19 3.62 -16.41 -11.14
CA ASP A 19 2.22 -16.58 -11.52
C ASP A 19 1.85 -18.04 -11.79
N ALA A 20 2.82 -18.89 -12.17
CA ALA A 20 2.63 -20.28 -12.55
C ALA A 20 3.08 -21.31 -11.49
N GLU A 21 4.09 -21.00 -10.69
CA GLU A 21 4.72 -21.96 -9.77
C GLU A 21 4.39 -21.66 -8.30
N ALA A 22 4.49 -22.68 -7.45
CA ALA A 22 4.35 -22.50 -6.02
C ALA A 22 5.61 -21.83 -5.44
N GLU A 23 5.43 -20.70 -4.75
CA GLU A 23 6.54 -19.89 -4.23
C GLU A 23 6.22 -19.30 -2.85
N LEU A 24 7.23 -19.24 -1.98
CA LEU A 24 7.18 -18.55 -0.69
C LEU A 24 8.05 -17.30 -0.74
N VAL A 25 7.41 -16.13 -0.68
CA VAL A 25 8.11 -14.84 -0.71
C VAL A 25 8.14 -14.24 0.70
N VAL A 26 9.35 -13.90 1.18
CA VAL A 26 9.58 -13.22 2.46
C VAL A 26 10.35 -11.92 2.22
N ARG A 27 9.97 -10.85 2.91
CA ARG A 27 10.58 -9.52 2.81
C ARG A 27 10.72 -8.89 4.18
N ASP A 28 11.81 -8.15 4.37
CA ASP A 28 11.96 -7.21 5.46
C ASP A 28 11.28 -5.90 5.09
N LEU A 29 10.38 -5.43 5.94
CA LEU A 29 9.65 -4.19 5.73
C LEU A 29 10.13 -3.14 6.73
N ASP A 30 10.62 -2.02 6.21
CA ASP A 30 10.89 -0.84 7.02
C ASP A 30 9.56 -0.13 7.30
N LEU A 31 9.10 -0.23 8.56
CA LEU A 31 7.84 0.37 8.98
C LEU A 31 7.95 1.86 9.27
N ASP A 32 9.16 2.39 9.50
CA ASP A 32 9.37 3.83 9.74
C ASP A 32 9.03 4.64 8.48
N ARG A 33 9.15 4.00 7.30
CA ARG A 33 8.74 4.56 6.01
C ARG A 33 7.28 5.02 5.96
N ILE A 34 6.41 4.40 6.76
CA ILE A 34 4.99 4.78 6.85
C ILE A 34 4.86 6.19 7.38
N GLU A 35 5.54 6.51 8.48
CA GLU A 35 5.47 7.84 9.09
C GLU A 35 5.99 8.91 8.13
N GLU A 36 7.11 8.65 7.46
CA GLU A 36 7.69 9.57 6.47
C GLU A 36 6.70 9.92 5.36
N VAL A 37 6.09 8.90 4.74
CA VAL A 37 5.17 9.11 3.61
C VAL A 37 3.88 9.79 4.08
N ARG A 38 3.34 9.41 5.25
CA ARG A 38 2.15 10.05 5.83
C ARG A 38 2.36 11.52 6.18
N ASN A 39 3.56 11.89 6.63
CA ASN A 39 3.91 13.28 6.93
C ASN A 39 4.16 14.09 5.66
N GLN A 40 4.71 13.48 4.61
CA GLN A 40 4.98 14.14 3.33
C GLN A 40 3.71 14.37 2.50
N TRP A 41 2.82 13.38 2.47
CA TRP A 41 1.59 13.45 1.69
C TRP A 41 0.46 13.95 2.56
N ALA A 42 -0.08 15.11 2.22
CA ALA A 42 -1.18 15.74 2.96
C ALA A 42 -2.53 15.01 2.82
N PHE A 43 -2.55 13.74 2.43
CA PHE A 43 -3.76 12.94 2.24
C PHE A 43 -4.66 13.03 3.48
N TYR A 44 -4.14 12.76 4.68
CA TYR A 44 -4.96 12.81 5.90
C TYR A 44 -5.47 14.22 6.24
N ARG A 45 -4.69 15.27 5.93
CA ARG A 45 -5.08 16.67 6.16
C ARG A 45 -6.17 17.13 5.19
N ASP A 46 -6.05 16.74 3.93
CA ASP A 46 -6.85 17.28 2.82
C ASP A 46 -8.09 16.43 2.50
N ARG A 47 -8.33 15.34 3.25
CA ARG A 47 -9.57 14.56 3.15
C ARG A 47 -10.80 15.44 3.37
N ARG A 48 -11.86 15.13 2.63
CA ARG A 48 -13.19 15.76 2.72
C ARG A 48 -14.26 14.70 3.01
N PRO A 49 -14.33 14.16 4.24
CA PRO A 49 -15.26 13.08 4.57
C PRO A 49 -16.72 13.37 4.23
N GLU A 50 -17.12 14.63 4.31
CA GLU A 50 -18.46 15.12 3.97
C GLU A 50 -18.86 14.85 2.51
N THR A 51 -17.90 14.68 1.60
CA THR A 51 -18.17 14.41 0.18
C THR A 51 -18.23 12.92 -0.14
N TYR A 52 -17.96 12.03 0.82
CA TYR A 52 -17.82 10.58 0.58
C TYR A 52 -19.13 9.80 0.67
N GLY A 53 -20.27 10.46 0.94
CA GLY A 53 -21.60 9.82 1.00
C GLY A 53 -21.87 8.82 -0.13
N PRO A 54 -21.64 9.17 -1.41
CA PRO A 54 -21.83 8.24 -2.53
C PRO A 54 -20.95 6.98 -2.52
N LEU A 55 -19.85 6.96 -1.76
CA LEU A 55 -18.98 5.78 -1.62
C LEU A 55 -19.47 4.82 -0.52
N THR A 56 -20.33 5.31 0.39
CA THR A 56 -20.77 4.57 1.58
C THR A 56 -22.26 4.21 1.55
N GLU A 57 -23.03 4.85 0.67
CA GLU A 57 -24.47 4.64 0.50
C GLU A 57 -24.69 3.86 -0.79
N GLY A 58 -25.00 2.56 -0.63
CA GLY A 58 -25.38 1.63 -1.70
C GLY A 58 -26.80 1.12 -1.49
#